data_AF-A0A2V5P8P9-F1
#
_entry.id   AF-A0A2V5P8P9-F1
#
_cell.length_a   1.000
_cell.length_b   1.000
_cell.length_c   1.000
_cell.angle_alpha   90.00
_cell.angle_beta   90.00
_cell.angle_gamma   90.00
#
_symmetry.space_group_name_H-M   'P 1'
#
loop_
_entity.id
_entity.type
_entity.pdbx_description
1 polymer ?
#
loop_
_entity_poly.entity_id
_entity_poly.type
_entity_poly.pdbx_seq_one_letter_code
_entity_poly.pdbx_strand_id
1 'polypeptide(L)' 'MTERKKIFGTDGVRGVANVEPVTAETALKLGRAAAYVFAQM' A
#
# COMPACT_ATOMS: atom_id res chain seq x y z
N MET A 1 -18.81 -10.64 -6.31
CA MET A 1 -17.82 -10.18 -5.30
C MET A 1 -16.64 -9.62 -6.06
N THR A 2 -16.43 -8.30 -6.03
CA THR A 2 -15.26 -7.68 -6.68
C THR A 2 -14.05 -8.04 -5.83
N GLU A 3 -13.18 -8.94 -6.30
CA GLU A 3 -11.96 -9.28 -5.58
C GLU A 3 -11.13 -8.01 -5.38
N ARG A 4 -10.79 -7.70 -4.13
CA ARG A 4 -9.87 -6.60 -3.82
C ARG A 4 -8.52 -6.96 -4.42
N LYS A 5 -8.10 -6.24 -5.47
CA LYS A 5 -6.78 -6.42 -6.08
C LYS A 5 -5.70 -6.31 -5.00
N LYS A 6 -4.87 -7.34 -4.88
CA LYS A 6 -3.69 -7.32 -4.01
C LYS A 6 -2.61 -6.47 -4.68
N ILE A 7 -2.30 -5.32 -4.09
CA ILE A 7 -1.33 -4.35 -4.65
C ILE A 7 0.06 -4.45 -4.03
N PHE A 8 0.20 -5.15 -2.91
CA PHE A 8 1.46 -5.29 -2.16
C PHE A 8 2.03 -6.71 -2.34
N GLY A 9 3.18 -6.82 -3.01
CA GLY A 9 3.92 -8.06 -3.26
C GLY A 9 5.35 -8.03 -2.69
N THR A 10 6.22 -8.93 -3.15
CA THR A 10 7.63 -9.00 -2.71
C THR A 10 8.36 -7.67 -2.91
N ASP A 11 8.14 -7.02 -4.05
CA ASP A 11 8.74 -5.72 -4.39
C ASP A 11 7.86 -4.53 -3.94
N GLY A 12 6.98 -4.74 -2.96
CA GLY A 12 6.06 -3.70 -2.47
C GLY A 12 4.93 -3.38 -3.46
N VAL A 13 4.57 -2.09 -3.55
CA VAL A 13 3.54 -1.57 -4.46
C VAL A 13 4.20 -0.97 -5.70
N ARG A 14 3.78 -1.40 -6.90
CA ARG A 14 4.34 -0.96 -8.19
C ARG A 14 3.27 -0.37 -9.11
N GLY A 15 3.68 0.56 -9.96
CA GLY A 15 2.80 1.28 -10.90
C GLY A 15 3.42 2.60 -11.35
N VAL A 16 2.64 3.37 -12.12
CA VAL A 16 3.04 4.71 -12.56
C VAL A 16 2.74 5.72 -11.46
N ALA A 17 3.67 6.64 -11.20
CA ALA A 17 3.46 7.69 -10.21
C ALA A 17 2.17 8.49 -10.48
N ASN A 18 1.43 8.81 -9.42
CA ASN A 18 0.13 9.48 -9.44
C ASN A 18 -1.00 8.69 -10.13
N VAL A 19 -0.83 7.40 -10.36
CA VAL A 19 -1.87 6.49 -10.88
C VAL A 19 -2.04 5.34 -9.90
N GLU A 20 -3.28 4.94 -9.60
CA GLU A 20 -3.53 3.77 -8.74
C GLU A 20 -2.75 2.54 -9.25
N PRO A 21 -1.94 1.85 -8.41
CA PRO A 21 -1.85 1.99 -6.95
C PRO A 21 -0.78 2.93 -6.37
N VAL A 22 -0.01 3.62 -7.20
CA VAL A 22 1.10 4.49 -6.75
C VAL A 22 0.63 5.95 -6.64
N THR A 23 -0.21 6.21 -5.64
CA THR A 23 -0.68 7.56 -5.28
C THR A 23 -0.14 8.00 -3.91
N ALA A 24 -0.15 9.31 -3.65
CA ALA A 24 0.22 9.86 -2.34
C ALA A 24 -0.69 9.34 -1.21
N GLU A 25 -1.98 9.16 -1.49
CA GLU A 25 -2.93 8.59 -0.52
C GLU A 25 -2.59 7.15 -0.17
N THR A 26 -2.23 6.32 -1.17
CA THR A 26 -1.79 4.95 -0.93
C THR A 26 -0.51 4.92 -0.10
N ALA A 27 0.46 5.79 -0.40
CA ALA A 27 1.69 5.89 0.40
C ALA A 27 1.42 6.26 1.87
N LEU A 28 0.54 7.23 2.12
CA LEU A 28 0.16 7.61 3.49
C LEU A 28 -0.53 6.46 4.24
N LYS A 29 -1.44 5.74 3.58
CA LYS A 29 -2.12 4.57 4.15
C LYS A 29 -1.13 3.44 4.47
N LEU A 30 -0.19 3.16 3.57
CA LEU A 30 0.88 2.17 3.79
C LEU A 30 1.76 2.54 4.98
N GLY A 31 2.20 3.79 5.08
CA GLY A 31 3.02 4.26 6.20
C GLY A 31 2.32 4.09 7.55
N ARG A 32 1.03 4.43 7.63
CA ARG A 32 0.23 4.22 8.84
C ARG A 32 0.07 2.75 9.19
N ALA A 33 -0.15 1.89 8.21
CA ALA A 33 -0.25 0.45 8.42
C ALA A 33 1.07 -0.13 8.93
N ALA A 34 2.20 0.27 8.34
CA ALA A 34 3.53 -0.12 8.78
C ALA A 34 3.80 0.32 10.22
N ALA A 35 3.50 1.59 10.57
CA ALA A 35 3.65 2.09 11.92
C ALA A 35 2.82 1.31 12.95
N TYR A 36 1.56 0.99 12.61
CA TYR A 36 0.70 0.17 13.47
C TYR A 36 1.30 -1.22 13.70
N VAL A 37 1.77 -1.89 12.64
CA VAL A 37 2.37 -3.23 12.75
C VAL A 37 3.64 -3.19 13.60
N PHE A 38 4.55 -2.24 13.31
CA PHE A 38 5.82 -2.14 14.04
C PHE A 38 5.65 -1.71 15.50
N ALA A 39 4.59 -0.97 15.83
CA ALA A 39 4.28 -0.61 17.21
C ALA A 39 3.70 -1.78 18.04
N GLN A 40 3.33 -2.89 17.41
CA GLN A 40 2.81 -4.10 18.06
C GLN A 40 3.83 -5.26 18.08
N MET A 41 5.07 -4.99 17.67
CA MET A 41 6.19 -5.95 17.71
C MET A 41 6.96 -5.88 19.02
#